data_AF-A0A5R8Y4F2-F1
#
_entry.id   AF-A0A5R8Y4F2-F1
#
_cell.length_a   1.000
_cell.length_b   1.000
_cell.length_c   1.000
_cell.angle_alpha   90.00
_cell.angle_beta   90.00
_cell.angle_gamma   90.00
#
_symmetry.space_group_name_H-M   'P 1'
#
loop_
_entity.id
_entity.type
_entity.pdbx_description
1 polymer ?
#
loop_
_entity_poly.entity_id
_entity_poly.type
_entity_poly.pdbx_seq_one_letter_code
_entity_poly.pdbx_strand_id
1 'polypeptide(L)'
;MKKLLIIFVMGLLLFSSSSLAKDMEKKFSKVASGKPELIQEGAEKGFCPVCAMSINHNYKTSHGVVAKKSKDNRQYCSIRCVLVDGKHAHEGNKHVVVDAKTEKIIDAKTAYYVLGSKAPGTMSKISKYAFASKDDAKAFNSKFGGKIVLYDEMIASAKESLNSDIAMVNMKKNKMMYPMGKKLYKSNCRPIKDFSSYKRINELKTDIIKNKICDDSIKMKKLQAVTLYLWEIKRLGKSL
;
A
#
# COMPACT_ATOMS: atom_id res chain seq x y z
N MET A 1 14.87 -1.40 -80.40
CA MET A 1 15.86 -1.23 -79.32
C MET A 1 15.17 -1.50 -77.99
N LYS A 2 15.69 -2.47 -77.24
CA LYS A 2 15.06 -3.12 -76.08
C LYS A 2 14.82 -2.12 -74.93
N LYS A 3 13.59 -2.05 -74.42
CA LYS A 3 13.33 -1.62 -73.04
C LYS A 3 12.67 -2.75 -72.28
N LEU A 4 13.46 -3.28 -71.36
CA LEU A 4 13.13 -4.21 -70.30
C LEU A 4 12.15 -3.50 -69.32
N LEU A 5 11.03 -4.12 -68.96
CA LEU A 5 10.37 -3.80 -67.70
C LEU A 5 10.02 -5.10 -66.98
N ILE A 6 10.65 -5.23 -65.82
CA ILE A 6 10.68 -6.36 -64.92
C ILE A 6 9.31 -6.50 -64.26
N ILE A 7 8.67 -7.67 -64.43
CA ILE A 7 7.45 -8.03 -63.71
C ILE A 7 7.84 -8.35 -62.26
N PHE A 8 7.47 -7.45 -61.35
CA PHE A 8 7.65 -7.60 -59.91
C PHE A 8 6.55 -8.55 -59.39
N VAL A 9 6.88 -9.83 -59.19
CA VAL A 9 5.99 -10.78 -58.50
C VAL A 9 6.04 -10.47 -57.01
N MET A 10 5.06 -9.71 -56.56
CA MET A 10 4.84 -9.36 -55.17
C MET A 10 4.27 -10.60 -54.44
N GLY A 11 5.17 -11.47 -53.96
CA GLY A 11 4.82 -12.57 -53.09
C GLY A 11 4.33 -12.04 -51.74
N LEU A 12 3.03 -12.23 -51.48
CA LEU A 12 2.41 -12.07 -50.17
C LEU A 12 3.07 -13.03 -49.16
N LEU A 13 4.08 -12.56 -48.44
CA LEU A 13 4.41 -13.09 -47.12
C LEU A 13 3.56 -12.34 -46.10
N LEU A 14 2.43 -12.95 -45.77
CA LEU A 14 1.62 -12.63 -44.59
C LEU A 14 2.49 -12.86 -43.34
N PHE A 15 3.34 -11.90 -43.00
CA PHE A 15 3.78 -11.71 -41.64
C PHE A 15 2.56 -11.24 -40.85
N SER A 16 1.80 -12.22 -40.34
CA SER A 16 0.93 -12.02 -39.19
C SER A 16 1.82 -11.56 -38.04
N SER A 17 2.03 -10.25 -37.96
CA SER A 17 2.65 -9.58 -36.84
C SER A 17 1.75 -9.81 -35.64
N SER A 18 2.02 -10.94 -34.99
CA SER A 18 1.95 -11.16 -33.56
C SER A 18 1.40 -9.95 -32.80
N SER A 19 0.09 -10.00 -32.56
CA SER A 19 -0.63 -9.20 -31.57
C SER A 19 -0.13 -9.41 -30.12
N LEU A 20 1.01 -10.09 -29.93
CA LEU A 20 1.64 -10.42 -28.65
C LEU A 20 2.24 -9.22 -27.89
N ALA A 21 2.24 -8.01 -28.45
CA ALA A 21 2.82 -6.84 -27.79
C ALA A 21 1.79 -5.85 -27.21
N LYS A 22 0.48 -6.05 -27.42
CA LYS A 22 -0.56 -5.11 -26.93
C LYS A 22 -1.08 -5.40 -25.53
N ASP A 23 -0.80 -6.58 -24.98
CA ASP A 23 -0.99 -6.86 -23.57
C ASP A 23 0.27 -6.50 -22.78
N MET A 24 0.64 -5.21 -22.77
CA MET A 24 1.29 -4.67 -21.57
C MET A 24 0.26 -4.75 -20.45
N GLU A 25 0.25 -5.92 -19.81
CA GLU A 25 -0.57 -6.34 -18.70
C GLU A 25 -0.85 -5.15 -17.77
N LYS A 26 -2.10 -4.64 -17.78
CA LYS A 26 -2.49 -3.47 -16.99
C LYS A 26 -2.16 -3.77 -15.52
N LYS A 27 -1.11 -3.12 -15.00
CA LYS A 27 -0.58 -3.33 -13.64
C LYS A 27 -1.74 -3.29 -12.65
N PHE A 28 -1.88 -4.34 -11.84
CA PHE A 28 -2.93 -4.40 -10.84
C PHE A 28 -2.92 -3.15 -9.96
N SER A 29 -4.06 -2.45 -9.90
CA SER A 29 -4.21 -1.30 -9.01
C SER A 29 -4.64 -1.78 -7.64
N LYS A 30 -3.92 -1.35 -6.60
CA LYS A 30 -4.27 -1.60 -5.20
C LYS A 30 -5.18 -0.52 -4.57
N VAL A 31 -5.49 0.52 -5.34
CA VAL A 31 -6.39 1.60 -4.93
C VAL A 31 -7.83 1.09 -4.89
N ALA A 32 -8.66 1.58 -3.97
CA ALA A 32 -10.09 1.29 -3.99
C ALA A 32 -10.70 1.74 -5.32
N SER A 33 -11.64 0.96 -5.86
CA SER A 33 -12.40 1.33 -7.05
C SER A 33 -13.51 2.32 -6.73
N GLY A 34 -14.01 2.31 -5.50
CA GLY A 34 -15.03 3.23 -5.00
C GLY A 34 -14.69 3.83 -3.64
N LYS A 35 -15.73 4.26 -2.92
CA LYS A 35 -15.58 4.72 -1.53
C LYS A 35 -15.25 3.51 -0.65
N PRO A 36 -14.07 3.47 0.01
CA PRO A 36 -13.69 2.32 0.82
C PRO A 36 -14.55 2.21 2.08
N GLU A 37 -14.86 0.98 2.48
CA GLU A 37 -15.36 0.66 3.81
C GLU A 37 -14.20 0.75 4.81
N LEU A 38 -14.38 1.52 5.89
CA LEU A 38 -13.34 1.75 6.87
C LEU A 38 -13.82 1.29 8.24
N ILE A 39 -13.02 0.46 8.93
CA ILE A 39 -13.31 0.03 10.31
C ILE A 39 -12.80 1.02 11.36
N GLN A 40 -11.84 1.86 10.98
CA GLN A 40 -11.32 2.92 11.84
C GLN A 40 -12.30 4.08 11.85
N GLU A 41 -12.48 4.70 13.01
CA GLU A 41 -13.35 5.86 13.18
C GLU A 41 -12.54 7.15 13.29
N GLY A 42 -13.22 8.28 13.53
CA GLY A 42 -12.58 9.56 13.70
C GLY A 42 -12.17 10.26 12.40
N ALA A 43 -11.49 11.38 12.57
CA ALA A 43 -11.03 12.24 11.49
C ALA A 43 -9.89 11.59 10.69
N GLU A 44 -9.16 10.69 11.34
CA GLU A 44 -7.96 10.02 10.89
C GLU A 44 -8.22 8.68 10.20
N LYS A 45 -9.47 8.23 10.14
CA LYS A 45 -9.89 6.93 9.56
C LYS A 45 -9.32 6.61 8.18
N GLY A 46 -9.04 7.63 7.38
CA GLY A 46 -8.46 7.48 6.04
C GLY A 46 -6.97 7.11 6.02
N PHE A 47 -6.29 7.09 7.16
CA PHE A 47 -4.84 6.92 7.27
C PHE A 47 -4.43 5.79 8.22
N CYS A 48 -3.45 5.00 7.78
CA CYS A 48 -2.85 3.92 8.55
C CYS A 48 -2.21 4.46 9.85
N PRO A 49 -2.50 3.88 11.03
CA PRO A 49 -1.98 4.38 12.31
C PRO A 49 -0.47 4.15 12.51
N VAL A 50 0.16 3.35 11.65
CA VAL A 50 1.60 3.01 11.74
C VAL A 50 2.47 3.84 10.81
N CYS A 51 1.95 4.21 9.64
CA CYS A 51 2.74 4.90 8.62
C CYS A 51 2.06 6.12 8.01
N ALA A 52 0.83 6.45 8.41
CA ALA A 52 -0.01 7.52 7.88
C ALA A 52 -0.27 7.47 6.37
N MET A 53 0.06 6.38 5.67
CA MET A 53 -0.33 6.19 4.28
C MET A 53 -1.84 6.09 4.15
N SER A 54 -2.38 6.59 3.03
CA SER A 54 -3.80 6.50 2.72
C SER A 54 -4.27 5.05 2.64
N ILE A 55 -5.34 4.74 3.35
CA ILE A 55 -6.01 3.44 3.26
C ILE A 55 -6.64 3.26 1.88
N ASN A 56 -7.31 4.29 1.35
CA ASN A 56 -7.85 4.27 -0.02
C ASN A 56 -6.79 3.87 -1.07
N HIS A 57 -5.60 4.47 -1.01
CA HIS A 57 -4.54 4.16 -1.98
C HIS A 57 -3.96 2.74 -1.86
N ASN A 58 -4.17 2.06 -0.73
CA ASN A 58 -3.64 0.73 -0.46
C ASN A 58 -4.75 -0.24 -0.05
N TYR A 59 -5.98 0.02 -0.50
CA TYR A 59 -7.17 -0.61 0.03
C TYR A 59 -7.17 -2.11 -0.20
N LYS A 60 -6.77 -2.57 -1.39
CA LYS A 60 -6.72 -4.01 -1.73
C LYS A 60 -5.57 -4.78 -1.09
N THR A 61 -4.69 -4.10 -0.36
CA THR A 61 -3.69 -4.73 0.52
C THR A 61 -4.03 -4.53 1.99
N SER A 62 -5.11 -3.81 2.30
CA SER A 62 -5.43 -3.36 3.65
C SER A 62 -5.82 -4.52 4.54
N HIS A 63 -5.32 -4.48 5.77
CA HIS A 63 -5.67 -5.39 6.84
C HIS A 63 -6.18 -4.57 8.02
N GLY A 64 -6.93 -5.18 8.91
CA GLY A 64 -7.54 -4.51 10.04
C GLY A 64 -7.60 -5.39 11.27
N VAL A 65 -7.77 -4.73 12.41
CA VAL A 65 -8.04 -5.37 13.69
C VAL A 65 -9.25 -4.70 14.31
N VAL A 66 -10.28 -5.50 14.57
CA VAL A 66 -11.50 -5.09 15.25
C VAL A 66 -11.34 -5.44 16.73
N ALA A 67 -11.30 -4.41 17.57
CA ALA A 67 -11.10 -4.54 18.99
C ALA A 67 -12.33 -5.16 19.67
N LYS A 68 -12.13 -6.16 20.54
CA LYS A 68 -13.24 -6.81 21.26
C LYS A 68 -13.60 -6.12 22.57
N LYS A 69 -12.61 -5.50 23.22
CA LYS A 69 -12.74 -4.91 24.57
C LYS A 69 -12.74 -3.38 24.57
N SER A 70 -12.53 -2.75 23.41
CA SER A 70 -12.52 -1.30 23.25
C SER A 70 -13.09 -0.92 21.88
N LYS A 71 -13.31 0.38 21.66
CA LYS A 71 -13.71 0.92 20.34
C LYS A 71 -12.53 1.26 19.44
N ASP A 72 -11.31 0.87 19.81
CA ASP A 72 -10.08 1.22 19.08
C ASP A 72 -9.84 0.25 17.89
N ASN A 73 -10.77 0.26 16.94
CA ASN A 73 -10.61 -0.47 15.68
C ASN A 73 -9.52 0.20 14.83
N ARG A 74 -8.61 -0.61 14.29
CA ARG A 74 -7.45 -0.10 13.55
C ARG A 74 -7.39 -0.70 12.16
N GLN A 75 -7.27 0.14 11.15
CA GLN A 75 -7.09 -0.28 9.76
C GLN A 75 -5.72 0.13 9.24
N TYR A 76 -5.02 -0.82 8.65
CA TYR A 76 -3.65 -0.69 8.21
C TYR A 76 -3.57 -0.78 6.70
N CYS A 77 -2.57 -0.13 6.10
CA CYS A 77 -2.35 -0.22 4.66
C CYS A 77 -1.88 -1.61 4.21
N SER A 78 -1.32 -2.42 5.11
CA SER A 78 -0.87 -3.79 4.85
C SER A 78 -0.69 -4.62 6.11
N ILE A 79 -0.58 -5.94 5.95
CA ILE A 79 -0.26 -6.86 7.04
C ILE A 79 1.09 -6.56 7.69
N ARG A 80 2.07 -6.02 6.95
CA ARG A 80 3.33 -5.57 7.55
C ARG A 80 3.11 -4.47 8.59
N CYS A 81 2.14 -3.57 8.35
CA CYS A 81 1.81 -2.54 9.33
C CYS A 81 1.07 -3.13 10.55
N VAL A 82 0.27 -4.19 10.38
CA VAL A 82 -0.25 -4.97 11.52
C VAL A 82 0.95 -5.47 12.35
N LEU A 83 1.88 -6.22 11.75
CA LEU A 83 3.01 -6.79 12.49
C LEU A 83 3.88 -5.76 13.23
N VAL A 84 4.03 -4.55 12.68
CA VAL A 84 4.79 -3.48 13.35
C VAL A 84 4.03 -2.80 14.48
N ASP A 85 2.70 -2.78 14.46
CA ASP A 85 1.91 -2.22 15.57
C ASP A 85 2.03 -3.09 16.85
N GLY A 86 2.42 -4.36 16.70
CA GLY A 86 2.85 -5.23 17.79
C GLY A 86 1.72 -5.97 18.52
N LYS A 87 2.08 -6.99 19.32
CA LYS A 87 1.13 -7.96 19.92
C LYS A 87 0.00 -7.34 20.75
N HIS A 88 0.29 -6.28 21.51
CA HIS A 88 -0.68 -5.62 22.39
C HIS A 88 -1.89 -5.03 21.64
N ALA A 89 -1.74 -4.72 20.35
CA ALA A 89 -2.84 -4.23 19.52
C ALA A 89 -3.74 -5.36 18.97
N HIS A 90 -3.35 -6.63 19.12
CA HIS A 90 -3.86 -7.74 18.30
C HIS A 90 -4.37 -8.93 19.09
N GLU A 91 -3.80 -9.22 20.25
CA GLU A 91 -4.14 -10.41 21.01
C GLU A 91 -5.60 -10.39 21.47
N GLY A 92 -6.32 -11.47 21.15
CA GLY A 92 -7.76 -11.60 21.43
C GLY A 92 -8.69 -10.85 20.47
N ASN A 93 -8.19 -9.98 19.58
CA ASN A 93 -9.01 -9.19 18.65
C ASN A 93 -9.36 -9.96 17.35
N LYS A 94 -10.36 -9.49 16.60
CA LYS A 94 -10.72 -10.08 15.30
C LYS A 94 -9.84 -9.47 14.20
N HIS A 95 -9.19 -10.33 13.41
CA HIS A 95 -8.41 -9.91 12.26
C HIS A 95 -9.27 -9.90 11.01
N VAL A 96 -9.20 -8.81 10.26
CA VAL A 96 -9.93 -8.65 8.99
C VAL A 96 -8.99 -8.23 7.88
N VAL A 97 -9.40 -8.48 6.64
CA VAL A 97 -8.66 -8.10 5.44
C VAL A 97 -9.63 -7.64 4.36
N VAL A 98 -9.19 -6.77 3.46
CA VAL A 98 -9.97 -6.39 2.27
C VAL A 98 -9.78 -7.43 1.19
N ASP A 99 -10.89 -7.99 0.70
CA ASP A 99 -10.93 -8.83 -0.48
C ASP A 99 -10.52 -8.03 -1.72
N ALA A 100 -9.48 -8.48 -2.43
CA ALA A 100 -8.87 -7.70 -3.51
C ALA A 100 -9.74 -7.59 -4.78
N LYS A 101 -10.79 -8.42 -4.92
CA LYS A 101 -11.71 -8.40 -6.05
C LYS A 101 -12.96 -7.55 -5.77
N THR A 102 -13.67 -7.90 -4.70
CA THR A 102 -14.97 -7.35 -4.29
C THR A 102 -14.84 -6.14 -3.37
N GLU A 103 -13.66 -5.88 -2.82
CA GLU A 103 -13.38 -4.73 -1.95
C GLU A 103 -14.14 -4.73 -0.60
N LYS A 104 -14.76 -5.87 -0.26
CA LYS A 104 -15.42 -6.11 1.03
C LYS A 104 -14.42 -6.49 2.12
N ILE A 105 -14.76 -6.15 3.36
CA ILE A 105 -14.01 -6.57 4.54
C ILE A 105 -14.42 -7.99 4.91
N ILE A 106 -13.46 -8.91 4.97
CA ILE A 106 -13.65 -10.33 5.25
C ILE A 106 -12.79 -10.78 6.44
N ASP A 107 -13.11 -11.95 7.00
CA ASP A 107 -12.27 -12.55 8.04
C ASP A 107 -10.90 -12.92 7.45
N ALA A 108 -9.83 -12.42 8.07
CA ALA A 108 -8.47 -12.65 7.57
C ALA A 108 -8.07 -14.12 7.68
N LYS A 109 -8.55 -14.85 8.69
CA LYS A 109 -8.12 -16.23 8.96
C LYS A 109 -8.68 -17.24 7.97
N THR A 110 -9.82 -16.95 7.36
CA THR A 110 -10.49 -17.83 6.39
C THR A 110 -10.23 -17.46 4.94
N ALA A 111 -9.49 -16.37 4.68
CA ALA A 111 -9.20 -15.90 3.33
C ALA A 111 -8.12 -16.76 2.63
N TYR A 112 -8.18 -16.77 1.30
CA TYR A 112 -7.13 -17.27 0.43
C TYR A 112 -6.18 -16.12 0.09
N TYR A 113 -4.88 -16.37 0.14
CA TYR A 113 -3.87 -15.34 -0.13
C TYR A 113 -3.04 -15.69 -1.36
N VAL A 114 -2.70 -14.70 -2.17
CA VAL A 114 -1.68 -14.83 -3.21
C VAL A 114 -0.43 -14.08 -2.77
N LEU A 115 0.63 -14.85 -2.51
CA LEU A 115 1.96 -14.36 -2.13
C LEU A 115 2.85 -14.15 -3.36
N GLY A 116 3.60 -13.04 -3.38
CA GLY A 116 4.69 -12.86 -4.33
C GLY A 116 4.26 -12.76 -5.79
N SER A 117 3.03 -12.29 -6.05
CA SER A 117 2.61 -11.96 -7.41
C SER A 117 3.34 -10.72 -7.94
N LYS A 118 3.29 -10.53 -9.26
CA LYS A 118 3.80 -9.33 -9.95
C LYS A 118 3.04 -8.05 -9.60
N ALA A 119 1.88 -8.16 -8.96
CA ALA A 119 1.12 -7.01 -8.48
C ALA A 119 1.87 -6.28 -7.34
N PRO A 120 1.83 -4.94 -7.30
CA PRO A 120 2.66 -4.16 -6.38
C PRO A 120 2.22 -4.29 -4.92
N GLY A 121 3.09 -4.84 -4.07
CA GLY A 121 2.87 -4.89 -2.62
C GLY A 121 2.76 -3.52 -1.94
N THR A 122 2.47 -3.56 -0.64
CA THR A 122 2.41 -2.36 0.22
C THR A 122 3.29 -2.55 1.43
N MET A 123 4.35 -1.74 1.50
CA MET A 123 5.32 -1.74 2.61
C MET A 123 6.01 -3.09 2.83
N SER A 124 6.06 -3.94 1.80
CA SER A 124 6.70 -5.26 1.82
C SER A 124 7.38 -5.57 0.48
N LYS A 125 8.40 -6.42 0.51
CA LYS A 125 9.07 -6.99 -0.68
C LYS A 125 8.19 -8.05 -1.36
N ILE A 126 7.52 -8.86 -0.55
CA ILE A 126 6.61 -9.91 -1.01
C ILE A 126 5.18 -9.35 -0.95
N SER A 127 4.53 -9.27 -2.11
CA SER A 127 3.12 -8.87 -2.23
C SER A 127 2.21 -9.90 -1.57
N LYS A 128 1.10 -9.44 -0.98
CA LYS A 128 0.14 -10.27 -0.24
C LYS A 128 -1.26 -9.73 -0.51
N TYR A 129 -2.04 -10.46 -1.30
CA TYR A 129 -3.43 -10.11 -1.65
C TYR A 129 -4.38 -11.18 -1.16
N ALA A 130 -5.50 -10.76 -0.57
CA ALA A 130 -6.48 -11.67 0.00
C ALA A 130 -7.72 -11.79 -0.90
N PHE A 131 -8.33 -12.97 -0.87
CA PHE A 131 -9.51 -13.33 -1.61
C PHE A 131 -10.45 -14.16 -0.73
N ALA A 132 -11.74 -13.88 -0.78
CA ALA A 132 -12.78 -14.62 -0.09
C ALA A 132 -12.95 -16.03 -0.68
N SER A 133 -12.75 -16.17 -1.99
CA SER A 133 -12.90 -17.44 -2.70
C SER A 133 -11.56 -17.96 -3.27
N LYS A 134 -11.45 -19.28 -3.33
CA LYS A 134 -10.28 -19.96 -3.94
C LYS A 134 -10.19 -19.66 -5.43
N ASP A 135 -11.32 -19.55 -6.11
CA ASP A 135 -11.35 -19.35 -7.56
C ASP A 135 -10.95 -17.92 -7.94
N ASP A 136 -11.26 -16.92 -7.11
CA ASP A 136 -10.74 -15.56 -7.31
C ASP A 136 -9.23 -15.48 -7.08
N ALA A 137 -8.71 -16.21 -6.07
CA ALA A 137 -7.28 -16.34 -5.86
C ALA A 137 -6.58 -17.03 -7.05
N LYS A 138 -7.18 -18.10 -7.61
CA LYS A 138 -6.70 -18.75 -8.83
C LYS A 138 -6.72 -17.81 -10.03
N ALA A 139 -7.81 -17.09 -10.25
CA ALA A 139 -7.92 -16.14 -11.36
C ALA A 139 -6.85 -15.04 -11.26
N PHE A 140 -6.64 -14.51 -10.06
CA PHE A 140 -5.57 -13.53 -9.82
C PHE A 140 -4.18 -14.13 -10.00
N ASN A 141 -3.97 -15.35 -9.51
CA ASN A 141 -2.71 -16.09 -9.65
C ASN A 141 -2.37 -16.42 -11.10
N SER A 142 -3.32 -16.89 -11.91
CA SER A 142 -3.12 -17.16 -13.33
C SER A 142 -2.71 -15.92 -14.11
N LYS A 143 -3.19 -14.74 -13.68
CA LYS A 143 -2.83 -13.46 -14.29
C LYS A 143 -1.48 -12.95 -13.79
N PHE A 144 -1.35 -12.73 -12.48
CA PHE A 144 -0.21 -12.02 -11.89
C PHE A 144 0.88 -12.95 -11.31
N GLY A 145 0.72 -14.26 -11.41
CA GLY A 145 1.59 -15.24 -10.76
C GLY A 145 1.48 -15.27 -9.24
N GLY A 146 2.52 -15.76 -8.59
CA GLY A 146 2.59 -15.93 -7.13
C GLY A 146 2.21 -17.33 -6.66
N LYS A 147 2.03 -17.49 -5.34
CA LYS A 147 1.64 -18.75 -4.70
C LYS A 147 0.34 -18.54 -3.92
N ILE A 148 -0.65 -19.41 -4.15
CA ILE A 148 -1.89 -19.42 -3.35
C ILE A 148 -1.62 -20.14 -2.04
N VAL A 149 -1.94 -19.49 -0.92
CA VAL A 149 -1.71 -20.00 0.44
C VAL A 149 -2.90 -19.64 1.34
N LEU A 150 -2.91 -20.20 2.55
CA LEU A 150 -3.86 -19.82 3.61
C LEU A 150 -3.20 -18.87 4.62
N TYR A 151 -3.99 -18.45 5.61
CA TYR A 151 -3.59 -17.42 6.58
C TYR A 151 -2.28 -17.72 7.31
N ASP A 152 -2.10 -18.94 7.81
CA ASP A 152 -0.92 -19.28 8.63
C ASP A 152 0.38 -19.16 7.84
N GLU A 153 0.40 -19.64 6.60
CA GLU A 153 1.54 -19.50 5.70
C GLU A 153 1.75 -18.04 5.28
N MET A 154 0.68 -17.28 5.03
CA MET A 154 0.77 -15.84 4.74
C MET A 154 1.41 -15.07 5.90
N ILE A 155 0.98 -15.33 7.13
CA ILE A 155 1.52 -14.71 8.33
C ILE A 155 2.96 -15.13 8.58
N ALA A 156 3.30 -16.41 8.39
CA ALA A 156 4.67 -16.88 8.50
C ALA A 156 5.59 -16.13 7.52
N SER A 157 5.20 -16.04 6.24
CA SER A 157 5.92 -15.26 5.22
C SER A 157 6.02 -13.77 5.59
N ALA A 158 4.97 -13.17 6.16
CA ALA A 158 5.00 -11.78 6.59
C ALA A 158 5.95 -11.53 7.77
N LYS A 159 6.02 -12.48 8.72
CA LYS A 159 6.95 -12.42 9.86
C LYS A 159 8.40 -12.62 9.42
N GLU A 160 8.65 -13.58 8.55
CA GLU A 160 9.97 -13.86 7.99
C GLU A 160 10.52 -12.65 7.22
N SER A 161 9.69 -12.01 6.39
CA SER A 161 10.14 -10.85 5.61
C SER A 161 10.24 -9.54 6.41
N LEU A 162 9.70 -9.49 7.64
CA LEU A 162 9.43 -8.25 8.39
C LEU A 162 10.67 -7.38 8.59
N ASN A 163 11.78 -7.96 9.05
CA ASN A 163 13.02 -7.21 9.30
C ASN A 163 13.56 -6.59 8.02
N SER A 164 13.54 -7.35 6.93
CA SER A 164 14.04 -6.89 5.64
C SER A 164 13.11 -5.83 4.99
N ASP A 165 11.80 -5.92 5.26
CA ASP A 165 10.81 -4.93 4.86
C ASP A 165 10.98 -3.62 5.64
N ILE A 166 11.23 -3.71 6.96
CA ILE A 166 11.58 -2.56 7.81
C ILE A 166 12.83 -1.87 7.28
N ALA A 167 13.91 -2.62 7.03
CA ALA A 167 15.16 -2.06 6.51
C ALA A 167 14.97 -1.33 5.18
N MET A 168 14.23 -1.94 4.24
CA MET A 168 13.93 -1.33 2.93
C MET A 168 13.13 -0.03 3.07
N VAL A 169 12.12 -0.02 3.95
CA VAL A 169 11.31 1.18 4.22
C VAL A 169 12.15 2.27 4.87
N ASN A 170 12.97 1.94 5.88
CA ASN A 170 13.82 2.90 6.58
C ASN A 170 14.88 3.50 5.64
N MET A 171 15.50 2.69 4.79
CA MET A 171 16.43 3.17 3.76
C MET A 171 15.76 4.22 2.86
N LYS A 172 14.53 3.95 2.37
CA LYS A 172 13.78 4.91 1.55
C LYS A 172 13.42 6.18 2.33
N LYS A 173 13.09 6.05 3.63
CA LYS A 173 12.80 7.20 4.48
C LYS A 173 14.02 8.09 4.66
N ASN A 174 15.17 7.52 5.04
CA ASN A 174 16.43 8.25 5.25
C ASN A 174 16.91 8.93 3.97
N LYS A 175 16.96 8.20 2.85
CA LYS A 175 17.52 8.73 1.60
C LYS A 175 16.61 9.77 0.91
N MET A 176 15.29 9.67 1.07
CA MET A 176 14.34 10.47 0.29
C MET A 176 13.29 11.19 1.13
N MET A 177 12.58 10.48 2.01
CA MET A 177 11.39 11.05 2.67
C MET A 177 11.73 12.10 3.72
N TYR A 178 12.72 11.86 4.59
CA TYR A 178 13.06 12.82 5.64
C TYR A 178 13.73 14.08 5.08
N PRO A 179 14.70 14.01 4.15
CA PRO A 179 15.27 15.22 3.54
C PRO A 179 14.21 16.05 2.81
N MET A 180 13.33 15.39 2.04
CA MET A 180 12.20 16.06 1.38
C MET A 180 11.23 16.67 2.40
N GLY A 181 10.87 15.93 3.44
CA GLY A 181 9.96 16.37 4.49
C GLY A 181 10.52 17.58 5.25
N LYS A 182 11.81 17.58 5.58
CA LYS A 182 12.51 18.70 6.21
C LYS A 182 12.49 19.95 5.33
N LYS A 183 12.79 19.81 4.03
CA LYS A 183 12.77 20.91 3.07
C LYS A 183 11.38 21.53 2.96
N LEU A 184 10.37 20.70 2.71
CA LEU A 184 8.97 21.15 2.57
C LEU A 184 8.47 21.80 3.87
N TYR A 185 8.74 21.18 5.02
CA TYR A 185 8.30 21.73 6.30
C TYR A 185 8.84 23.13 6.56
N LYS A 186 10.14 23.35 6.31
CA LYS A 186 10.78 24.65 6.52
C LYS A 186 10.25 25.74 5.60
N SER A 187 9.91 25.39 4.36
CA SER A 187 9.53 26.37 3.34
C SER A 187 8.04 26.70 3.33
N ASN A 188 7.18 25.77 3.75
CA ASN A 188 5.76 25.78 3.41
C ASN A 188 4.83 25.50 4.59
N CYS A 189 5.35 25.30 5.80
CA CYS A 189 4.54 24.91 6.95
C CYS A 189 4.83 25.77 8.19
N ARG A 190 3.79 26.04 8.98
CA ARG A 190 3.93 26.72 10.27
C ARG A 190 4.49 25.78 11.36
N PRO A 191 5.18 26.32 12.38
CA PRO A 191 5.71 25.51 13.49
C PRO A 191 4.63 24.73 14.26
N ILE A 192 4.95 23.50 14.65
CA ILE A 192 4.17 22.72 15.63
C ILE A 192 5.03 22.65 16.89
N LYS A 193 4.48 23.15 18.01
CA LYS A 193 5.21 23.26 19.28
C LYS A 193 5.09 22.02 20.15
N ASP A 194 3.93 21.37 20.13
CA ASP A 194 3.63 20.21 20.96
C ASP A 194 3.24 19.00 20.11
N PHE A 195 4.04 17.94 20.19
CA PHE A 195 3.78 16.67 19.53
C PHE A 195 3.23 15.59 20.49
N SER A 196 3.13 15.89 21.78
CA SER A 196 2.67 14.97 22.82
C SER A 196 1.16 14.71 22.74
N SER A 197 0.41 15.67 22.19
CA SER A 197 -1.03 15.58 21.96
C SER A 197 -1.44 14.48 20.97
N TYR A 198 -0.55 14.07 20.06
CA TYR A 198 -0.82 13.00 19.10
C TYR A 198 -0.40 11.66 19.66
N LYS A 199 -1.34 10.71 19.76
CA LYS A 199 -1.06 9.32 20.16
C LYS A 199 -0.45 8.54 19.00
N ARG A 200 -0.88 8.81 17.76
CA ARG A 200 -0.44 8.08 16.55
C ARG A 200 -0.17 9.02 15.37
N ILE A 201 0.63 8.53 14.41
CA ILE A 201 1.08 9.33 13.26
C ILE A 201 -0.08 9.75 12.33
N ASN A 202 -1.15 8.97 12.26
CA ASN A 202 -2.35 9.30 11.49
C ASN A 202 -3.11 10.51 12.08
N GLU A 203 -3.08 10.70 13.39
CA GLU A 203 -3.65 11.88 14.06
C GLU A 203 -2.86 13.13 13.67
N LEU A 204 -1.52 13.07 13.73
CA LEU A 204 -0.66 14.17 13.26
C LEU A 204 -0.92 14.51 11.79
N LYS A 205 -1.02 13.51 10.91
CA LYS A 205 -1.28 13.76 9.49
C LYS A 205 -2.63 14.44 9.26
N THR A 206 -3.64 13.98 10.00
CA THR A 206 -4.99 14.54 9.95
C THR A 206 -4.98 16.00 10.39
N ASP A 207 -4.26 16.31 11.45
CA ASP A 207 -4.12 17.67 11.96
C ASP A 207 -3.42 18.59 10.97
N ILE A 208 -2.32 18.13 10.34
CA ILE A 208 -1.62 18.87 9.28
C ILE A 208 -2.58 19.27 8.16
N ILE A 209 -3.47 18.37 7.76
CA ILE A 209 -4.44 18.60 6.68
C ILE A 209 -5.58 19.52 7.15
N LYS A 210 -6.25 19.18 8.26
CA LYS A 210 -7.44 19.89 8.73
C LYS A 210 -7.14 21.32 9.15
N ASN A 211 -6.03 21.51 9.87
CA ASN A 211 -5.63 22.82 10.40
C ASN A 211 -4.67 23.55 9.47
N LYS A 212 -4.60 23.13 8.20
CA LYS A 212 -3.80 23.74 7.13
C LYS A 212 -2.41 24.16 7.62
N ILE A 213 -1.72 23.23 8.30
CA ILE A 213 -0.41 23.52 8.89
C ILE A 213 0.60 23.82 7.79
N CYS A 214 0.46 23.12 6.67
CA CYS A 214 1.20 23.37 5.44
C CYS A 214 0.30 24.06 4.43
N ASP A 215 0.90 24.89 3.57
CA ASP A 215 0.18 25.52 2.48
C ASP A 215 -0.44 24.51 1.49
N ASP A 216 -1.45 24.97 0.76
CA ASP A 216 -2.20 24.16 -0.21
C ASP A 216 -1.35 23.78 -1.45
N SER A 217 -0.13 24.34 -1.60
CA SER A 217 0.79 23.98 -2.68
C SER A 217 1.41 22.59 -2.47
N ILE A 218 1.46 22.10 -1.22
CA ILE A 218 1.95 20.75 -0.91
C ILE A 218 0.85 19.72 -1.18
N LYS A 219 0.95 19.07 -2.35
CA LYS A 219 0.10 17.93 -2.71
C LYS A 219 0.15 16.80 -1.65
N MET A 220 -0.97 16.10 -1.46
CA MET A 220 -1.14 15.00 -0.50
C MET A 220 -0.02 13.94 -0.49
N LYS A 221 0.51 13.59 -1.67
CA LYS A 221 1.65 12.64 -1.78
C LYS A 221 2.91 13.17 -1.09
N LYS A 222 3.17 14.48 -1.17
CA LYS A 222 4.32 15.15 -0.53
C LYS A 222 4.09 15.38 0.97
N LEU A 223 2.84 15.56 1.42
CA LEU A 223 2.52 15.63 2.86
C LEU A 223 2.94 14.37 3.62
N GLN A 224 3.01 13.22 2.96
CA GLN A 224 3.57 12.01 3.55
C GLN A 224 5.01 12.20 4.05
N ALA A 225 5.85 12.90 3.29
CA ALA A 225 7.24 13.18 3.66
C ALA A 225 7.31 14.11 4.87
N VAL A 226 6.50 15.17 4.88
CA VAL A 226 6.39 16.11 6.01
C VAL A 226 5.95 15.38 7.27
N THR A 227 4.88 14.57 7.18
CA THR A 227 4.35 13.80 8.32
C THR A 227 5.42 12.87 8.91
N LEU A 228 6.13 12.13 8.06
CA LEU A 228 7.17 11.20 8.51
C LEU A 228 8.35 11.92 9.18
N TYR A 229 8.79 13.04 8.61
CA TYR A 229 9.84 13.86 9.21
C TYR A 229 9.43 14.40 10.59
N LEU A 230 8.23 14.98 10.70
CA LEU A 230 7.74 15.52 11.96
C LEU A 230 7.56 14.43 13.01
N TRP A 231 6.97 13.29 12.64
CA TRP A 231 6.74 12.20 13.58
C TRP A 231 8.02 11.53 14.04
N GLU A 232 8.88 11.12 13.11
CA GLU A 232 10.01 10.24 13.47
C GLU A 232 11.27 11.01 13.84
N ILE A 233 11.51 12.17 13.24
CA ILE A 233 12.69 12.99 13.52
C ILE A 233 12.39 14.02 14.61
N LYS A 234 11.33 14.82 14.45
CA LYS A 234 11.04 15.91 15.40
C LYS A 234 10.39 15.45 16.71
N ARG A 235 9.48 14.48 16.67
CA ARG A 235 8.81 13.95 17.86
C ARG A 235 9.59 12.81 18.52
N LEU A 236 10.02 11.79 17.75
CA LEU A 236 10.71 10.62 18.32
C LEU A 236 12.24 10.74 18.40
N GLY A 237 12.83 11.82 17.90
CA GLY A 237 14.27 12.08 18.03
C GLY A 237 15.19 11.14 17.24
N LYS A 238 14.70 10.47 16.19
CA LYS A 238 15.59 9.64 15.35
C LYS A 238 16.61 10.52 14.62
N SER A 239 17.84 10.02 14.49
CA SER A 239 18.89 10.66 13.69
C SER A 239 18.56 10.60 12.19
N LEU A 240 18.98 11.65 11.47
CA LEU A 240 18.97 11.69 10.00
C LEU A 240 20.19 10.99 9.42
#